data_AF-A0A2R6K2I7-F1
#
_entry.id   AF-A0A2R6K2I7-F1
#
_cell.length_a   1.000
_cell.length_b   1.000
_cell.length_c   1.000
_cell.angle_alpha   90.00
_cell.angle_beta   90.00
_cell.angle_gamma   90.00
#
_symmetry.space_group_name_H-M   'P 1'
#
loop_
_entity.id
_entity.type
_entity.pdbx_description
1 polymer ?
#
loop_
_entity_poly.entity_id
_entity_poly.type
_entity_poly.pdbx_seq_one_letter_code
_entity_poly.pdbx_strand_id
1 'polypeptide(L)'
;ETLSYEDIDIYKSVIESDARLTYSECEEVLDNPESADDLLEDTEVDLAEKTELVWELADQMHEQRKEDGSLVLNPARDRAHTIIEECMLKANKAVTHELMWDRGVEAMYRVHPQPSPEEWDEALREIQDLEGVSIPGEAWEDPRKAVNATLEQAPGRQLSKIQRAVMFVMPRAKYMSDPFGGHHALNFEIYGHFTSPIRRLSDLINHWIVATNDVPEDLAALCQHASDQQKDAEQCEREYKQFLQEVGLNPDAINNRGVEVVDDD
;
A
#
# COMPACT_ATOMS: atom_id res chain seq x y z
N GLU A 1 -22.72 -7.31 -1.00
CA GLU A 1 -22.75 -5.96 -1.63
C GLU A 1 -21.43 -5.76 -2.36
N THR A 2 -21.37 -4.93 -3.39
CA THR A 2 -20.07 -4.51 -3.94
C THR A 2 -19.52 -3.44 -3.02
N LEU A 3 -18.32 -3.61 -2.45
CA LEU A 3 -17.66 -2.60 -1.61
C LEU A 3 -17.13 -1.44 -2.47
N SER A 4 -17.92 -0.98 -3.44
CA SER A 4 -17.71 0.21 -4.26
C SER A 4 -18.06 1.48 -3.48
N TYR A 5 -17.91 2.65 -4.09
CA TYR A 5 -18.43 3.91 -3.54
C TYR A 5 -19.79 4.15 -4.19
N GLU A 6 -20.84 4.33 -3.39
CA GLU A 6 -22.14 4.78 -3.90
C GLU A 6 -22.25 6.30 -3.77
N ASP A 7 -21.80 6.84 -2.63
CA ASP A 7 -21.73 8.27 -2.33
C ASP A 7 -20.33 8.65 -1.82
N ILE A 8 -19.83 9.83 -2.21
CA ILE A 8 -18.54 10.38 -1.78
C ILE A 8 -18.75 11.79 -1.23
N ASP A 9 -18.46 11.99 0.06
CA ASP A 9 -18.50 13.30 0.71
C ASP A 9 -17.10 13.70 1.19
N ILE A 10 -16.56 14.77 0.60
CA ILE A 10 -15.24 15.32 0.97
C ILE A 10 -15.41 16.72 1.55
N TYR A 11 -15.11 16.87 2.83
CA TYR A 11 -15.30 18.11 3.57
C TYR A 11 -14.20 18.34 4.61
N LYS A 12 -14.04 19.60 5.05
CA LYS A 12 -13.15 19.95 6.16
C LYS A 12 -13.85 19.64 7.47
N SER A 13 -13.16 18.95 8.37
CA SER A 13 -13.65 18.61 9.70
C SER A 13 -12.63 18.98 10.78
N VAL A 14 -13.06 18.86 12.03
CA VAL A 14 -12.18 18.87 13.22
C VAL A 14 -12.38 17.52 13.89
N ILE A 15 -11.28 16.84 14.22
CA ILE A 15 -11.29 15.54 14.88
C ILE A 15 -10.47 15.62 16.17
N GLU A 16 -10.87 14.84 17.16
CA GLU A 16 -10.12 14.56 18.38
C GLU A 16 -9.99 13.03 18.44
N SER A 17 -8.75 12.52 18.50
CA SER A 17 -8.50 11.08 18.46
C SER A 17 -8.66 10.50 19.86
N ASP A 18 -9.59 9.57 20.04
CA ASP A 18 -9.87 8.95 21.35
C ASP A 18 -8.68 8.12 21.89
N ALA A 19 -7.89 7.53 21.00
CA ALA A 19 -6.71 6.75 21.34
C ALA A 19 -5.61 6.85 20.27
N ARG A 20 -4.39 6.47 20.64
CA ARG A 20 -3.26 6.29 19.71
C ARG A 20 -2.71 4.88 19.86
N LEU A 21 -2.94 4.05 18.85
CA LEU A 21 -2.50 2.66 18.83
C LEU A 21 -1.27 2.47 17.95
N THR A 22 -0.43 1.54 18.35
CA THR A 22 0.53 0.84 17.49
C THR A 22 -0.14 -0.35 16.81
N TYR A 23 0.49 -0.89 15.75
CA TYR A 23 -0.02 -2.11 15.10
C TYR A 23 -0.10 -3.29 16.06
N SER A 24 0.89 -3.46 16.94
CA SER A 24 0.90 -4.53 17.95
C SER A 24 -0.21 -4.39 18.99
N GLU A 25 -0.52 -3.17 19.42
CA GLU A 25 -1.67 -2.92 20.31
C GLU A 25 -2.99 -3.20 19.61
N CYS A 26 -3.13 -2.85 18.32
CA CYS A 26 -4.32 -3.20 17.53
C CYS A 26 -4.50 -4.72 17.40
N GLU A 27 -3.41 -5.47 17.13
CA GLU A 27 -3.45 -6.93 17.12
C GLU A 27 -3.85 -7.51 18.49
N GLU A 28 -3.31 -6.98 19.59
CA GLU A 28 -3.67 -7.42 20.94
C GLU A 28 -5.15 -7.13 21.24
N VAL A 29 -5.69 -5.99 20.81
CA VAL A 29 -7.13 -5.70 20.94
C VAL A 29 -7.98 -6.68 20.15
N LEU A 30 -7.56 -7.07 18.94
CA LEU A 30 -8.26 -8.07 18.11
C LEU A 30 -8.20 -9.48 18.73
N ASP A 31 -7.08 -9.85 19.35
CA ASP A 31 -6.93 -11.17 19.98
C ASP A 31 -7.54 -11.25 21.39
N ASN A 32 -7.51 -10.14 22.10
CA ASN A 32 -7.95 -9.99 23.48
C ASN A 32 -8.68 -8.63 23.66
N PRO A 33 -9.99 -8.60 23.40
CA PRO A 33 -10.82 -7.40 23.49
C PRO A 33 -10.71 -6.62 24.82
N GLU A 34 -10.45 -7.31 25.94
CA GLU A 34 -10.30 -6.68 27.26
C GLU A 34 -9.06 -5.76 27.35
N SER A 35 -8.07 -5.93 26.47
CA SER A 35 -6.88 -5.06 26.42
C SER A 35 -7.19 -3.63 25.95
N ALA A 36 -8.35 -3.41 25.32
CA ALA A 36 -8.78 -2.09 24.88
C ALA A 36 -8.98 -1.12 26.07
N ASP A 37 -9.37 -1.63 27.24
CA ASP A 37 -9.61 -0.84 28.45
C ASP A 37 -8.33 -0.13 28.95
N ASP A 38 -7.15 -0.68 28.66
CA ASP A 38 -5.86 -0.10 29.05
C ASP A 38 -5.40 1.02 28.09
N LEU A 39 -6.04 1.17 26.93
CA LEU A 39 -5.63 2.06 25.84
C LEU A 39 -6.50 3.32 25.72
N LEU A 40 -7.66 3.34 26.38
CA LEU A 40 -8.61 4.45 26.34
C LEU A 40 -8.65 5.24 27.65
N GLU A 41 -8.67 6.56 27.53
CA GLU A 41 -9.00 7.44 28.66
C GLU A 41 -10.53 7.57 28.85
N ASP A 42 -11.30 7.43 27.76
CA ASP A 42 -12.77 7.52 27.76
C ASP A 42 -13.41 6.13 27.64
N THR A 43 -14.07 5.71 28.73
CA THR A 43 -14.77 4.41 28.82
C THR A 43 -16.10 4.37 28.06
N GLU A 44 -16.59 5.49 27.52
CA GLU A 44 -17.80 5.49 26.68
C GLU A 44 -17.53 4.96 25.26
N VAL A 45 -16.25 4.87 24.86
CA VAL A 45 -15.85 4.35 23.56
C VAL A 45 -15.57 2.84 23.67
N ASP A 46 -16.35 2.03 22.95
CA ASP A 46 -16.02 0.62 22.76
C ASP A 46 -14.97 0.47 21.66
N LEU A 47 -13.69 0.58 22.03
CA LEU A 47 -12.58 0.46 21.07
C LEU A 47 -12.46 -0.97 20.53
N ALA A 48 -12.79 -1.99 21.32
CA ALA A 48 -12.73 -3.37 20.87
C ALA A 48 -13.77 -3.64 19.76
N GLU A 49 -15.03 -3.26 19.99
CA GLU A 49 -16.10 -3.36 18.98
C GLU A 49 -15.74 -2.60 17.70
N LYS A 50 -15.24 -1.37 17.83
CA LYS A 50 -14.82 -0.56 16.67
C LYS A 50 -13.65 -1.19 15.91
N THR A 51 -12.71 -1.81 16.62
CA THR A 51 -11.52 -2.44 16.03
C THR A 51 -11.89 -3.72 15.28
N GLU A 52 -12.79 -4.53 15.84
CA GLU A 52 -13.33 -5.71 15.17
C GLU A 52 -14.13 -5.30 13.93
N LEU A 53 -15.00 -4.29 14.03
CA LEU A 53 -15.81 -3.82 12.91
C LEU A 53 -14.95 -3.35 11.73
N VAL A 54 -13.89 -2.58 12.00
CA VAL A 54 -13.00 -2.12 10.92
C VAL A 54 -12.17 -3.27 10.35
N TRP A 55 -11.81 -4.28 11.15
CA TRP A 55 -11.16 -5.49 10.65
C TRP A 55 -12.08 -6.26 9.70
N GLU A 56 -13.31 -6.57 10.10
CA GLU A 56 -14.27 -7.30 9.26
C GLU A 56 -14.49 -6.60 7.91
N LEU A 57 -14.56 -5.27 7.92
CA LEU A 57 -14.69 -4.48 6.70
C LEU A 57 -13.41 -4.53 5.84
N ALA A 58 -12.25 -4.35 6.46
CA ALA A 58 -10.97 -4.35 5.77
C ALA A 58 -10.65 -5.71 5.14
N ASP A 59 -10.96 -6.81 5.83
CA ASP A 59 -10.78 -8.17 5.30
C ASP A 59 -11.64 -8.41 4.06
N GLN A 60 -12.92 -8.01 4.10
CA GLN A 60 -13.79 -8.11 2.92
C GLN A 60 -13.29 -7.23 1.76
N MET A 61 -12.80 -6.02 2.05
CA MET A 61 -12.21 -5.15 1.03
C MET A 61 -10.94 -5.76 0.42
N HIS A 62 -10.10 -6.39 1.25
CA HIS A 62 -8.87 -7.05 0.83
C HIS A 62 -9.15 -8.20 -0.13
N GLU A 63 -10.06 -9.10 0.24
CA GLU A 63 -10.44 -10.24 -0.58
C GLU A 63 -11.11 -9.81 -1.88
N GLN A 64 -12.02 -8.84 -1.85
CA GLN A 64 -12.61 -8.28 -3.07
C GLN A 64 -11.56 -7.68 -4.01
N ARG A 65 -10.59 -6.92 -3.47
CA ARG A 65 -9.52 -6.32 -4.26
C ARG A 65 -8.63 -7.38 -4.93
N LYS A 66 -8.43 -8.52 -4.27
CA LYS A 66 -7.68 -9.65 -4.79
C LYS A 66 -8.46 -10.38 -5.89
N GLU A 67 -9.76 -10.62 -5.69
CA GLU A 67 -10.66 -11.18 -6.69
C GLU A 67 -10.74 -10.31 -7.95
N ASP A 68 -10.76 -8.99 -7.77
CA ASP A 68 -10.71 -8.00 -8.85
C ASP A 68 -9.38 -8.02 -9.61
N GLY A 69 -8.35 -8.69 -9.09
CA GLY A 69 -7.07 -8.89 -9.78
C GLY A 69 -5.98 -7.91 -9.39
N SER A 70 -6.08 -7.24 -8.23
CA SER A 70 -4.91 -6.58 -7.66
C SER A 70 -3.84 -7.59 -7.26
N LEU A 71 -2.58 -7.19 -7.35
CA LEU A 71 -1.44 -8.01 -6.98
C LEU A 71 -1.13 -7.85 -5.48
N VAL A 72 -1.31 -8.91 -4.70
CA VAL A 72 -1.07 -8.92 -3.25
C VAL A 72 0.18 -9.75 -2.97
N LEU A 73 1.34 -9.10 -2.95
CA LEU A 73 2.61 -9.80 -2.84
C LEU A 73 2.95 -10.28 -1.43
N ASN A 74 2.38 -9.68 -0.38
CA ASN A 74 2.67 -10.08 1.00
C ASN A 74 1.47 -10.80 1.64
N PRO A 75 1.39 -12.15 1.55
CA PRO A 75 0.28 -12.91 2.13
C PRO A 75 0.35 -13.00 3.67
N ALA A 76 1.47 -12.62 4.30
CA ALA A 76 1.69 -12.72 5.74
C ALA A 76 1.45 -11.39 6.48
N ARG A 77 0.63 -10.49 5.91
CA ARG A 77 0.29 -9.24 6.59
C ARG A 77 -0.59 -9.52 7.80
N ASP A 78 -0.26 -8.85 8.89
CA ASP A 78 -1.13 -8.83 10.07
C ASP A 78 -2.42 -8.03 9.77
N ARG A 79 -3.43 -8.21 10.61
CA ARG A 79 -4.78 -7.63 10.45
C ARG A 79 -4.71 -6.10 10.54
N ALA A 80 -3.92 -5.58 11.47
CA ALA A 80 -3.77 -4.16 11.73
C ALA A 80 -3.16 -3.39 10.55
N HIS A 81 -2.14 -3.95 9.88
CA HIS A 81 -1.61 -3.34 8.65
C HIS A 81 -2.61 -3.40 7.50
N THR A 82 -3.38 -4.50 7.40
CA THR A 82 -4.43 -4.66 6.38
C THR A 82 -5.54 -3.64 6.57
N ILE A 83 -6.00 -3.41 7.81
CA ILE A 83 -6.96 -2.34 8.16
C ILE A 83 -6.50 -1.00 7.59
N ILE A 84 -5.30 -0.57 7.96
CA ILE A 84 -4.79 0.73 7.54
C ILE A 84 -4.61 0.78 6.03
N GLU A 85 -4.03 -0.25 5.41
CA GLU A 85 -3.81 -0.25 3.96
C GLU A 85 -5.12 -0.13 3.18
N GLU A 86 -6.12 -0.96 3.47
CA GLU A 86 -7.37 -1.00 2.74
C GLU A 86 -8.19 0.29 2.93
N CYS A 87 -8.26 0.82 4.15
CA CYS A 87 -8.89 2.12 4.41
C CYS A 87 -8.21 3.26 3.63
N MET A 88 -6.87 3.27 3.60
CA MET A 88 -6.12 4.31 2.88
C MET A 88 -6.27 4.17 1.35
N LEU A 89 -6.24 2.95 0.81
CA LEU A 89 -6.47 2.69 -0.62
C LEU A 89 -7.87 3.16 -1.03
N LYS A 90 -8.89 2.86 -0.21
CA LYS A 90 -10.27 3.28 -0.44
C LYS A 90 -10.42 4.79 -0.46
N ALA A 91 -9.85 5.50 0.50
CA ALA A 91 -9.86 6.96 0.56
C ALA A 91 -9.12 7.59 -0.63
N ASN A 92 -7.92 7.09 -0.95
CA ASN A 92 -7.13 7.56 -2.09
C ASN A 92 -7.91 7.41 -3.41
N LYS A 93 -8.52 6.24 -3.64
CA LYS A 93 -9.29 5.99 -4.86
C LYS A 93 -10.59 6.81 -4.90
N ALA A 94 -11.28 7.02 -3.77
CA ALA A 94 -12.45 7.89 -3.70
C ALA A 94 -12.14 9.35 -4.05
N VAL A 95 -11.08 9.92 -3.47
CA VAL A 95 -10.70 11.32 -3.77
C VAL A 95 -10.24 11.46 -5.21
N THR A 96 -9.44 10.51 -5.72
CA THR A 96 -9.00 10.54 -7.12
C THR A 96 -10.19 10.44 -8.07
N HIS A 97 -11.19 9.61 -7.74
CA HIS A 97 -12.43 9.47 -8.50
C HIS A 97 -13.20 10.79 -8.57
N GLU A 98 -13.49 11.39 -7.42
CA GLU A 98 -14.19 12.67 -7.31
C GLU A 98 -13.52 13.76 -8.16
N LEU A 99 -12.19 13.91 -8.03
CA LEU A 99 -11.45 14.95 -8.75
C LEU A 99 -11.60 14.79 -10.27
N MET A 100 -11.43 13.56 -10.76
CA MET A 100 -11.42 13.28 -12.20
C MET A 100 -12.81 13.33 -12.82
N TRP A 101 -13.78 12.62 -12.24
CA TRP A 101 -15.07 12.37 -12.90
C TRP A 101 -16.18 13.33 -12.46
N ASP A 102 -16.17 13.77 -11.21
CA ASP A 102 -17.25 14.62 -10.68
C ASP A 102 -16.89 16.11 -10.77
N ARG A 103 -15.64 16.46 -10.44
CA ARG A 103 -15.14 17.85 -10.49
C ARG A 103 -14.48 18.23 -11.81
N GLY A 104 -14.01 17.24 -12.57
CA GLY A 104 -13.35 17.46 -13.87
C GLY A 104 -12.03 18.21 -13.78
N VAL A 105 -11.29 18.04 -12.68
CA VAL A 105 -9.99 18.65 -12.45
C VAL A 105 -8.90 17.59 -12.40
N GLU A 106 -7.73 17.90 -12.97
CA GLU A 106 -6.57 17.02 -12.92
C GLU A 106 -6.06 16.88 -11.48
N ALA A 107 -5.41 15.76 -11.19
CA ALA A 107 -4.76 15.47 -9.92
C ALA A 107 -3.30 15.04 -10.15
N MET A 108 -2.51 14.99 -9.09
CA MET A 108 -1.25 14.26 -9.13
C MET A 108 -1.52 12.77 -8.98
N TYR A 109 -1.50 12.05 -10.11
CA TYR A 109 -1.73 10.62 -10.18
C TYR A 109 -0.47 9.83 -9.83
N ARG A 110 -0.66 8.66 -9.21
CA ARG A 110 0.36 7.65 -8.99
C ARG A 110 0.18 6.57 -10.05
N VAL A 111 0.93 6.68 -11.14
CA VAL A 111 0.85 5.75 -12.28
C VAL A 111 1.87 4.63 -12.09
N HIS A 112 1.42 3.39 -12.25
CA HIS A 112 2.24 2.19 -12.18
C HIS A 112 2.02 1.37 -13.45
N PRO A 113 2.91 1.49 -14.45
CA PRO A 113 2.77 0.79 -15.72
C PRO A 113 2.78 -0.72 -15.53
N GLN A 114 2.12 -1.45 -16.43
CA GLN A 114 2.21 -2.90 -16.49
C GLN A 114 3.54 -3.35 -17.13
N PRO A 115 4.14 -4.46 -16.66
CA PRO A 115 5.18 -5.16 -17.39
C PRO A 115 4.71 -5.59 -18.78
N SER A 116 5.65 -5.82 -19.70
CA SER A 116 5.35 -6.43 -20.99
C SER A 116 4.87 -7.88 -20.80
N PRO A 117 4.12 -8.45 -21.77
CA PRO A 117 3.76 -9.86 -21.75
C PRO A 117 4.98 -10.79 -21.63
N GLU A 118 6.08 -10.47 -22.30
CA GLU A 118 7.33 -11.24 -22.23
C GLU A 118 7.98 -11.17 -20.84
N GLU A 119 7.95 -10.00 -20.19
CA GLU A 119 8.46 -9.83 -18.82
C GLU A 119 7.61 -10.64 -17.82
N TRP A 120 6.28 -10.66 -17.98
CA TRP A 120 5.41 -11.52 -17.18
C TRP A 120 5.67 -13.01 -17.41
N ASP A 121 5.83 -13.43 -18.67
CA ASP A 121 6.16 -14.82 -19.01
C ASP A 121 7.48 -15.25 -18.36
N GLU A 122 8.49 -14.37 -18.33
CA GLU A 122 9.77 -14.64 -17.67
C GLU A 122 9.58 -14.83 -16.15
N ALA A 123 8.85 -13.93 -15.49
CA ALA A 123 8.59 -14.03 -14.05
C ALA A 123 7.78 -15.30 -13.70
N LEU A 124 6.75 -15.65 -14.47
CA LEU A 124 5.95 -16.85 -14.24
C LEU A 124 6.77 -18.13 -14.47
N ARG A 125 7.69 -18.15 -15.44
CA ARG A 125 8.64 -19.26 -15.62
C ARG A 125 9.57 -19.42 -14.42
N GLU A 126 10.15 -18.32 -13.94
CA GLU A 126 11.02 -18.35 -12.77
C GLU A 126 10.28 -18.88 -11.53
N ILE A 127 9.02 -18.49 -11.36
CA ILE A 127 8.16 -18.99 -10.27
C ILE A 127 7.84 -20.47 -10.45
N GLN A 128 7.49 -20.90 -11.67
CA GLN A 128 7.16 -22.29 -12.00
C GLN A 128 8.35 -23.26 -11.76
N ASP A 129 9.58 -22.77 -11.88
CA ASP A 129 10.81 -23.55 -11.64
C ASP A 129 11.11 -23.74 -10.14
N LEU A 130 10.39 -23.05 -9.24
CA LEU A 130 10.57 -23.21 -7.81
C LEU A 130 10.03 -24.57 -7.33
N GLU A 131 10.87 -25.26 -6.55
CA GLU A 131 10.48 -26.55 -5.97
C GLU A 131 9.23 -26.42 -5.08
N GLY A 132 8.22 -27.23 -5.40
CA GLY A 132 6.93 -27.27 -4.69
C GLY A 132 5.94 -26.20 -5.15
N VAL A 133 6.21 -25.51 -6.26
CA VAL A 133 5.32 -24.52 -6.88
C VAL A 133 4.77 -25.05 -8.19
N SER A 134 3.50 -24.74 -8.49
CA SER A 134 2.86 -25.08 -9.75
C SER A 134 1.82 -24.03 -10.13
N ILE A 135 1.98 -23.44 -11.31
CA ILE A 135 1.05 -22.50 -11.92
C ILE A 135 0.38 -23.21 -13.10
N PRO A 136 -0.96 -23.41 -13.08
CA PRO A 136 -1.68 -23.94 -14.24
C PRO A 136 -1.44 -23.08 -15.48
N GLY A 137 -1.17 -23.69 -16.64
CA GLY A 137 -0.83 -22.95 -17.86
C GLY A 137 -1.91 -21.95 -18.31
N GLU A 138 -3.19 -22.27 -18.07
CA GLU A 138 -4.34 -21.38 -18.32
C GLU A 138 -4.35 -20.12 -17.43
N ALA A 139 -3.71 -20.16 -16.25
CA ALA A 139 -3.62 -19.02 -15.35
C ALA A 139 -2.65 -17.94 -15.86
N TRP A 140 -1.78 -18.26 -16.84
CA TRP A 140 -0.80 -17.32 -17.38
C TRP A 140 -1.45 -16.17 -18.15
N GLU A 141 -2.72 -16.32 -18.56
CA GLU A 141 -3.50 -15.25 -19.18
C GLU A 141 -3.84 -14.10 -18.20
N ASP A 142 -3.86 -14.37 -16.88
CA ASP A 142 -4.00 -13.36 -15.83
C ASP A 142 -2.87 -13.49 -14.79
N PRO A 143 -1.68 -12.93 -15.09
CA PRO A 143 -0.49 -13.10 -14.26
C PRO A 143 -0.67 -12.65 -12.80
N ARG A 144 -1.48 -11.61 -12.54
CA ARG A 144 -1.68 -11.11 -11.16
C ARG A 144 -2.47 -12.13 -10.34
N LYS A 145 -3.57 -12.67 -10.89
CA LYS A 145 -4.35 -13.70 -10.22
C LYS A 145 -3.56 -15.00 -10.08
N ALA A 146 -2.78 -15.38 -11.09
CA ALA A 146 -1.88 -16.53 -11.02
C ALA A 146 -0.88 -16.40 -9.87
N VAL A 147 -0.21 -15.25 -9.74
CA VAL A 147 0.73 -14.99 -8.64
C VAL A 147 0.02 -15.05 -7.28
N ASN A 148 -1.14 -14.41 -7.13
CA ASN A 148 -1.87 -14.43 -5.86
C ASN A 148 -2.22 -15.86 -5.43
N ALA A 149 -2.81 -16.65 -6.32
CA ALA A 149 -3.16 -18.04 -6.05
C ALA A 149 -1.91 -18.89 -5.74
N THR A 150 -0.79 -18.58 -6.39
CA THR A 150 0.48 -19.26 -6.14
C THR A 150 1.03 -18.93 -4.76
N LEU A 151 0.96 -17.67 -4.32
CA LEU A 151 1.42 -17.24 -3.00
C LEU A 151 0.63 -17.90 -1.85
N GLU A 152 -0.65 -18.21 -2.05
CA GLU A 152 -1.47 -18.91 -1.05
C GLU A 152 -1.07 -20.39 -0.87
N GLN A 153 -0.66 -21.04 -1.95
CA GLN A 153 -0.42 -22.48 -1.99
C GLN A 153 1.06 -22.85 -1.85
N ALA A 154 1.96 -21.91 -2.17
CA ALA A 154 3.39 -22.14 -2.19
C ALA A 154 3.95 -22.38 -0.78
N PRO A 155 5.01 -23.21 -0.66
CA PRO A 155 5.72 -23.36 0.61
C PRO A 155 6.26 -22.01 1.10
N GLY A 156 6.13 -21.72 2.41
CA GLY A 156 6.57 -20.45 3.02
C GLY A 156 8.00 -20.04 2.65
N ARG A 157 8.92 -21.02 2.52
CA ARG A 157 10.33 -20.80 2.09
C ARG A 157 10.50 -20.23 0.67
N GLN A 158 9.47 -20.27 -0.16
CA GLN A 158 9.49 -19.79 -1.55
C GLN A 158 8.82 -18.41 -1.71
N LEU A 159 8.02 -17.95 -0.74
CA LEU A 159 7.23 -16.71 -0.86
C LEU A 159 8.11 -15.50 -1.22
N SER A 160 9.25 -15.34 -0.55
CA SER A 160 10.19 -14.26 -0.85
C SER A 160 10.80 -14.32 -2.25
N LYS A 161 10.96 -15.52 -2.81
CA LYS A 161 11.44 -15.70 -4.19
C LYS A 161 10.36 -15.39 -5.21
N ILE A 162 9.12 -15.79 -4.93
CA ILE A 162 7.95 -15.44 -5.77
C ILE A 162 7.79 -13.92 -5.81
N GLN A 163 7.77 -13.28 -4.64
CA GLN A 163 7.72 -11.82 -4.52
C GLN A 163 8.84 -11.16 -5.32
N ARG A 164 10.07 -11.67 -5.19
CA ARG A 164 11.24 -11.13 -5.90
C ARG A 164 11.13 -11.25 -7.41
N ALA A 165 10.72 -12.41 -7.93
CA ALA A 165 10.56 -12.63 -9.37
C ALA A 165 9.58 -11.61 -9.97
N VAL A 166 8.45 -11.38 -9.28
CA VAL A 166 7.47 -10.39 -9.72
C VAL A 166 8.01 -8.96 -9.59
N MET A 167 8.59 -8.59 -8.45
CA MET A 167 9.15 -7.24 -8.27
C MET A 167 10.25 -6.89 -9.29
N PHE A 168 10.97 -7.89 -9.80
CA PHE A 168 12.04 -7.67 -10.76
C PHE A 168 11.53 -7.20 -12.14
N VAL A 169 10.35 -7.67 -12.54
CA VAL A 169 9.73 -7.34 -13.82
C VAL A 169 8.79 -6.13 -13.74
N MET A 170 8.44 -5.70 -12.53
CA MET A 170 7.52 -4.59 -12.33
C MET A 170 8.20 -3.23 -12.56
N PRO A 171 7.67 -2.40 -13.48
CA PRO A 171 8.15 -1.04 -13.67
C PRO A 171 8.01 -0.20 -12.39
N ARG A 172 8.86 0.81 -12.21
CA ARG A 172 8.67 1.74 -11.09
C ARG A 172 7.43 2.60 -11.29
N ALA A 173 6.62 2.72 -10.25
CA ALA A 173 5.54 3.69 -10.22
C ALA A 173 6.09 5.13 -10.10
N LYS A 174 5.41 6.08 -10.76
CA LYS A 174 5.81 7.49 -10.87
C LYS A 174 4.61 8.42 -10.65
N TYR A 175 4.88 9.67 -10.31
CA TYR A 175 3.86 10.71 -10.28
C TYR A 175 3.69 11.33 -11.67
N MET A 176 2.44 11.49 -12.10
CA MET A 176 2.10 12.06 -13.41
C MET A 176 0.85 12.92 -13.31
N SER A 177 0.74 13.95 -14.16
CA SER A 177 -0.49 14.74 -14.32
C SER A 177 -1.48 14.06 -15.28
N ASP A 178 -1.00 13.12 -16.10
CA ASP A 178 -1.81 12.26 -16.97
C ASP A 178 -1.98 10.89 -16.30
N PRO A 179 -3.21 10.40 -16.05
CA PRO A 179 -3.45 9.10 -15.44
C PRO A 179 -3.20 7.92 -16.39
N PHE A 180 -2.80 8.16 -17.66
CA PHE A 180 -2.61 7.10 -18.66
C PHE A 180 -1.77 5.92 -18.14
N GLY A 181 -2.33 4.72 -18.28
CA GLY A 181 -1.72 3.46 -17.84
C GLY A 181 -2.13 3.01 -16.44
N GLY A 182 -2.81 3.86 -15.66
CA GLY A 182 -3.38 3.50 -14.37
C GLY A 182 -2.37 2.96 -13.36
N HIS A 183 -2.83 2.13 -12.43
CA HIS A 183 -1.99 1.50 -11.43
C HIS A 183 -2.05 -0.04 -11.49
N HIS A 184 -1.16 -0.65 -12.28
CA HIS A 184 -1.17 -2.07 -12.60
C HIS A 184 -1.24 -2.98 -11.37
N ALA A 185 -0.37 -2.77 -10.38
CA ALA A 185 -0.36 -3.63 -9.18
C ALA A 185 -1.65 -3.54 -8.35
N LEU A 186 -2.36 -2.41 -8.39
CA LEU A 186 -3.60 -2.24 -7.63
C LEU A 186 -4.83 -2.62 -8.46
N ASN A 187 -4.66 -2.87 -9.76
CA ASN A 187 -5.71 -2.98 -10.74
C ASN A 187 -6.69 -1.79 -10.71
N PHE A 188 -6.17 -0.56 -10.57
CA PHE A 188 -6.97 0.66 -10.59
C PHE A 188 -6.75 1.42 -11.91
N GLU A 189 -7.85 1.86 -12.52
CA GLU A 189 -7.80 2.69 -13.75
C GLU A 189 -7.14 4.04 -13.48
N ILE A 190 -7.51 4.68 -12.36
CA ILE A 190 -6.85 5.88 -11.86
C ILE A 190 -6.55 5.72 -10.37
N TYR A 191 -5.43 6.30 -9.94
CA TYR A 191 -5.04 6.29 -8.54
C TYR A 191 -4.15 7.49 -8.25
N GLY A 192 -4.38 8.14 -7.11
CA GLY A 192 -3.60 9.26 -6.61
C GLY A 192 -3.42 9.12 -5.10
N HIS A 193 -2.32 9.64 -4.57
CA HIS A 193 -2.09 9.65 -3.13
C HIS A 193 -2.78 10.85 -2.48
N PHE A 194 -3.42 10.64 -1.33
CA PHE A 194 -4.11 11.69 -0.58
C PHE A 194 -3.92 11.57 0.96
N THR A 195 -3.65 10.38 1.47
CA THR A 195 -3.72 10.08 2.90
C THR A 195 -2.44 10.36 3.72
N SER A 196 -1.43 11.02 3.15
CA SER A 196 -0.16 11.32 3.84
C SER A 196 0.46 12.69 3.48
N PRO A 197 -0.30 13.80 3.54
CA PRO A 197 0.18 15.14 3.14
C PRO A 197 1.35 15.68 3.98
N ILE A 198 1.58 15.15 5.18
CA ILE A 198 2.69 15.56 6.06
C ILE A 198 4.06 15.14 5.49
N ARG A 199 4.12 14.02 4.74
CA ARG A 199 5.37 13.38 4.32
C ARG A 199 5.49 13.14 2.81
N ARG A 200 4.48 13.54 2.04
CA ARG A 200 4.46 13.38 0.58
C ARG A 200 3.91 14.63 -0.09
N LEU A 201 4.67 15.16 -1.05
CA LEU A 201 4.27 16.33 -1.84
C LEU A 201 3.00 16.07 -2.66
N SER A 202 2.85 14.87 -3.23
CA SER A 202 1.68 14.51 -4.06
C SER A 202 0.37 14.64 -3.29
N ASP A 203 0.33 14.09 -2.08
CA ASP A 203 -0.81 14.22 -1.18
C ASP A 203 -1.09 15.69 -0.85
N LEU A 204 -0.05 16.49 -0.54
CA LEU A 204 -0.24 17.92 -0.26
C LEU A 204 -0.83 18.68 -1.46
N ILE A 205 -0.35 18.39 -2.67
CA ILE A 205 -0.90 18.98 -3.91
C ILE A 205 -2.35 18.54 -4.11
N ASN A 206 -2.68 17.26 -3.93
CA ASN A 206 -4.06 16.78 -4.06
C ASN A 206 -4.98 17.37 -2.98
N HIS A 207 -4.50 17.59 -1.75
CA HIS A 207 -5.23 18.35 -0.72
C HIS A 207 -5.50 19.80 -1.14
N TRP A 208 -4.51 20.45 -1.75
CA TRP A 208 -4.67 21.80 -2.28
C TRP A 208 -5.73 21.83 -3.39
N ILE A 209 -5.66 20.92 -4.37
CA ILE A 209 -6.64 20.79 -5.47
C ILE A 209 -8.05 20.55 -4.93
N VAL A 210 -8.22 19.64 -3.96
CA VAL A 210 -9.52 19.41 -3.31
C VAL A 210 -10.06 20.68 -2.64
N ALA A 211 -9.19 21.47 -2.01
CA ALA A 211 -9.57 22.66 -1.25
C ALA A 211 -9.86 23.89 -2.14
N THR A 212 -9.18 24.03 -3.27
CA THR A 212 -9.33 25.18 -4.20
C THR A 212 -10.26 24.89 -5.36
N ASN A 213 -10.47 23.60 -5.67
CA ASN A 213 -11.09 23.14 -6.91
C ASN A 213 -10.40 23.73 -8.15
N ASP A 214 -9.07 23.78 -8.11
CA ASP A 214 -8.21 24.35 -9.15
C ASP A 214 -6.94 23.50 -9.30
N VAL A 215 -6.23 23.65 -10.42
CA VAL A 215 -5.04 22.87 -10.76
C VAL A 215 -3.81 23.79 -10.83
N PRO A 216 -2.68 23.46 -10.19
CA PRO A 216 -1.46 24.25 -10.34
C PRO A 216 -1.01 24.32 -11.80
N GLU A 217 -0.67 25.51 -12.30
CA GLU A 217 -0.21 25.69 -13.69
C GLU A 217 1.02 24.83 -14.04
N ASP A 218 1.85 24.52 -13.03
CA ASP A 218 3.07 23.73 -13.14
C ASP A 218 2.92 22.28 -12.64
N LEU A 219 1.70 21.73 -12.60
CA LEU A 219 1.42 20.38 -12.08
C LEU A 219 2.35 19.31 -12.67
N ALA A 220 2.60 19.33 -13.99
CA ALA A 220 3.51 18.37 -14.63
C ALA A 220 4.95 18.47 -14.11
N ALA A 221 5.44 19.68 -13.81
CA ALA A 221 6.77 19.88 -13.22
C ALA A 221 6.80 19.41 -11.76
N LEU A 222 5.73 19.64 -11.00
CA LEU A 222 5.58 19.13 -9.63
C LEU A 222 5.56 17.59 -9.58
N CYS A 223 4.88 16.94 -10.54
CA CYS A 223 4.88 15.48 -10.69
C CYS A 223 6.29 14.94 -10.95
N GLN A 224 7.04 15.59 -11.85
CA GLN A 224 8.42 15.22 -12.15
C GLN A 224 9.30 15.38 -10.90
N HIS A 225 9.21 16.54 -10.22
CA HIS A 225 9.94 16.81 -8.99
C HIS A 225 9.65 15.76 -7.89
N ALA A 226 8.38 15.43 -7.66
CA ALA A 226 7.98 14.42 -6.69
C ALA A 226 8.55 13.03 -7.03
N SER A 227 8.59 12.68 -8.31
CA SER A 227 9.15 11.40 -8.79
C SER A 227 10.67 11.35 -8.61
N ASP A 228 11.37 12.44 -8.91
CA ASP A 228 12.82 12.54 -8.75
C ASP A 228 13.21 12.48 -7.26
N GLN A 229 12.52 13.23 -6.39
CA GLN A 229 12.77 13.18 -4.95
C GLN A 229 12.50 11.80 -4.34
N GLN A 230 11.47 11.09 -4.80
CA GLN A 230 11.25 9.71 -4.36
C GLN A 230 12.42 8.81 -4.76
N LYS A 231 12.89 8.91 -6.01
CA LYS A 231 14.01 8.11 -6.50
C LYS A 231 15.29 8.39 -5.70
N ASP A 232 15.55 9.65 -5.39
CA ASP A 232 16.72 10.05 -4.59
C ASP A 232 16.62 9.53 -3.15
N ALA A 233 15.43 9.58 -2.54
CA ALA A 233 15.20 9.03 -1.20
C ALA A 233 15.39 7.50 -1.15
N GLU A 234 14.82 6.77 -2.12
CA GLU A 234 14.99 5.31 -2.26
C GLU A 234 16.46 4.92 -2.50
N GLN A 235 17.20 5.75 -3.26
CA GLN A 235 18.63 5.57 -3.47
C GLN A 235 19.40 5.71 -2.15
N CYS A 236 19.13 6.79 -1.42
CA CYS A 236 19.78 7.08 -0.14
C CYS A 236 19.51 5.97 0.88
N GLU A 237 18.26 5.51 1.01
CA GLU A 237 17.90 4.40 1.90
C GLU A 237 18.67 3.12 1.53
N ARG A 238 18.76 2.80 0.24
CA ARG A 238 19.47 1.60 -0.22
C ARG A 238 20.96 1.67 0.07
N GLU A 239 21.61 2.79 -0.23
CA GLU A 239 23.03 3.00 0.06
C GLU A 239 23.30 2.92 1.56
N TYR A 240 22.42 3.50 2.38
CA TYR A 240 22.52 3.41 3.83
C TYR A 240 22.40 1.97 4.34
N LYS A 241 21.39 1.21 3.89
CA LYS A 241 21.24 -0.22 4.26
C LYS A 241 22.43 -1.06 3.82
N GLN A 242 22.96 -0.82 2.62
CA GLN A 242 24.16 -1.48 2.12
C GLN A 242 25.37 -1.18 3.03
N PHE A 243 25.58 0.09 3.36
CA PHE A 243 26.67 0.49 4.25
C PHE A 243 26.58 -0.21 5.61
N LEU A 244 25.38 -0.27 6.22
CA LEU A 244 25.17 -0.99 7.48
C LEU A 244 25.57 -2.46 7.39
N GLN A 245 25.17 -3.15 6.31
CA GLN A 245 25.56 -4.54 6.07
C GLN A 245 27.08 -4.70 5.90
N GLU A 246 27.74 -3.77 5.19
CA GLU A 246 29.19 -3.79 4.99
C GLU A 246 29.97 -3.64 6.29
N VAL A 247 29.44 -2.89 7.27
CA VAL A 247 30.05 -2.75 8.61
C VAL A 247 29.57 -3.81 9.61
N GLY A 248 28.84 -4.84 9.16
CA GLY A 248 28.38 -5.95 9.99
C GLY A 248 27.17 -5.62 10.88
N LEU A 249 26.47 -4.52 10.61
CA LEU A 249 25.25 -4.14 11.31
C LEU A 249 24.02 -4.65 10.56
N ASN A 250 23.03 -5.13 11.31
CA ASN A 250 21.74 -5.47 10.72
C ASN A 250 20.95 -4.17 10.43
N PRO A 251 20.67 -3.83 9.16
CA PRO A 251 19.93 -2.63 8.81
C PRO A 251 18.52 -2.60 9.40
N ASP A 252 17.90 -3.76 9.59
CA ASP A 252 16.54 -3.87 10.12
C ASP A 252 16.50 -3.72 11.66
N ALA A 253 17.65 -3.81 12.33
CA ALA A 253 17.76 -3.58 13.77
C ALA A 253 17.96 -2.10 14.13
N ILE A 254 18.35 -1.26 13.17
CA ILE A 254 18.57 0.17 13.42
C ILE A 254 17.23 0.89 13.25
N ASN A 255 16.51 1.02 14.35
CA ASN A 255 15.29 1.82 14.42
C ASN A 255 15.61 3.28 14.83
N ASN A 256 14.59 4.14 14.75
CA ASN A 256 14.68 5.58 15.04
C ASN A 256 15.09 5.92 16.49
N ARG A 257 15.31 4.91 17.37
CA ARG A 257 15.70 5.10 18.77
C ARG A 257 17.22 5.01 19.02
N GLY A 258 18.03 4.86 17.97
CA GLY A 258 19.49 4.80 18.07
C GLY A 258 20.00 3.37 18.25
N VAL A 259 21.33 3.20 18.12
CA VAL A 259 22.00 1.91 18.27
C VAL A 259 22.08 1.55 19.75
N GLU A 260 21.30 0.57 20.21
CA GLU A 260 21.55 -0.09 21.48
C GLU A 260 22.67 -1.11 21.26
N VAL A 261 23.86 -0.82 21.80
CA VAL A 261 24.92 -1.82 21.91
C VAL A 261 24.50 -2.78 23.01
N VAL A 262 24.13 -4.00 22.64
CA VAL A 262 23.93 -5.08 23.60
C VAL A 262 25.32 -5.59 23.94
N ASP A 263 25.78 -5.37 25.17
CA ASP A 263 27.03 -5.96 25.66
C ASP A 263 26.89 -7.50 25.64
N ASP A 264 27.91 -8.20 25.12
CA ASP A 264 27.99 -9.66 25.13
C ASP A 264 28.12 -10.16 26.58
N ASP A 265 27.07 -10.82 27.10
CA ASP A 265 27.13 -11.77 28.24
C ASP A 265 27.07 -13.22 27.73
#